data_AF-A0A329L465-F1
#
_entry.id   AF-A0A329L465-F1
#
_cell.length_a   1.000
_cell.length_b   1.000
_cell.length_c   1.000
_cell.angle_alpha   90.00
_cell.angle_beta   90.00
_cell.angle_gamma   90.00
#
_symmetry.space_group_name_H-M   'P 1'
#
loop_
_entity.id
_entity.type
_entity.pdbx_description
1 polymer ?
#
loop_
_entity_poly.entity_id
_entity_poly.type
_entity_poly.pdbx_seq_one_letter_code
_entity_poly.pdbx_strand_id
1 'polypeptide(L)'
;MPLPDPELHAILRAADDIIAEGGRTQLAKILKGSKEKKLLELGLDRNPSYGFYRDLTLEQIMEKVDNLIHTDFIETELSGRLPMIVFTPRGWAVERERRAEEFLREWDHWLENGITPLSMEYLKERNRGMILLFLYKILRSGDKKYIPYLKQWEKIDFKKVQAEIRRVIGDLNRRDQLKETEWQQLLLERSKSLIVHSQQPILLACQECGGPFIFDEFDLNCYQPEGLRFQEICPRCKYRDEEP
;
A
#
# COMPACT_ATOMS: atom_id res chain seq x y z
N MET A 1 22.21 -1.18 3.29
CA MET A 1 21.37 -2.39 3.38
C MET A 1 19.97 -1.93 3.79
N PRO A 2 18.90 -2.43 3.16
CA PRO A 2 17.53 -2.10 3.56
C PRO A 2 17.25 -2.53 5.00
N LEU A 3 16.38 -1.78 5.69
CA LEU A 3 15.89 -2.16 7.01
C LEU A 3 15.07 -3.47 6.94
N PRO A 4 14.96 -4.21 8.05
CA PRO A 4 14.03 -5.33 8.16
C PRO A 4 12.59 -4.91 7.85
N ASP A 5 11.81 -5.83 7.26
CA ASP A 5 10.41 -5.59 6.86
C ASP A 5 9.55 -4.90 7.93
N PRO A 6 9.54 -5.31 9.22
CA PRO A 6 8.73 -4.64 10.24
C PRO A 6 9.10 -3.17 10.44
N GLU A 7 10.39 -2.86 10.37
CA GLU A 7 10.90 -1.50 10.53
C GLU A 7 10.55 -0.63 9.32
N LEU A 8 10.72 -1.16 8.10
CA LEU A 8 10.33 -0.50 6.87
C LEU A 8 8.84 -0.14 6.89
N HIS A 9 7.97 -1.12 7.19
CA HIS A 9 6.53 -0.89 7.23
C HIS A 9 6.14 0.09 8.32
N ALA A 10 6.75 0.01 9.50
CA ALA A 10 6.44 0.94 10.59
C ALA A 10 6.72 2.39 10.19
N ILE A 11 7.86 2.65 9.52
CA ILE A 11 8.24 3.99 9.09
C ILE A 11 7.34 4.49 7.95
N LEU A 12 7.05 3.67 6.94
CA LEU A 12 6.14 4.05 5.85
C LEU A 12 4.73 4.34 6.38
N ARG A 13 4.21 3.48 7.25
CA ARG A 13 2.89 3.66 7.84
C ARG A 13 2.81 4.89 8.74
N ALA A 14 3.89 5.24 9.45
CA ALA A 14 3.98 6.49 10.21
C ALA A 14 4.06 7.72 9.30
N ALA A 15 4.69 7.59 8.13
CA ALA A 15 4.81 8.67 7.16
C ALA A 15 3.49 8.98 6.45
N ASP A 16 2.60 8.01 6.24
CA ASP A 16 1.31 8.18 5.54
C ASP A 16 0.48 9.36 6.09
N ASP A 17 0.44 9.55 7.42
CA ASP A 17 -0.34 10.62 8.06
C ASP A 17 0.28 12.03 7.91
N ILE A 18 1.54 12.13 7.45
CA ILE A 18 2.26 13.41 7.30
C ILE A 18 2.93 13.54 5.93
N ILE A 19 2.63 12.67 4.99
CA ILE A 19 3.29 12.64 3.69
C ILE A 19 2.96 13.93 2.92
N ALA A 20 3.98 14.56 2.33
CA ALA A 20 3.89 15.87 1.69
C ALA A 20 3.38 17.01 2.59
N GLU A 21 3.40 16.85 3.91
CA GLU A 21 2.97 17.87 4.88
C GLU A 21 3.96 18.05 6.04
N GLY A 22 4.66 16.98 6.43
CA GLY A 22 5.62 16.94 7.51
C GLY A 22 7.02 16.56 7.05
N GLY A 23 8.02 16.89 7.88
CA GLY A 23 9.42 16.57 7.62
C GLY A 23 9.94 15.39 8.44
N ARG A 24 11.19 14.99 8.16
CA ARG A 24 11.91 13.88 8.85
C ARG A 24 11.83 13.93 10.38
N THR A 25 11.99 15.11 10.97
CA THR A 25 11.92 15.28 12.43
C THR A 25 10.53 14.96 13.00
N GLN A 26 9.46 15.32 12.28
CA GLN A 26 8.11 15.01 12.72
C GLN A 26 7.83 13.52 12.62
N LEU A 27 8.25 12.87 11.53
CA LEU A 27 8.20 11.42 11.38
C LEU A 27 8.90 10.69 12.54
N ALA A 28 10.12 11.11 12.86
CA ALA A 28 10.87 10.52 13.98
C ALA A 28 10.13 10.67 15.33
N LYS A 29 9.43 11.79 15.55
CA LYS A 29 8.63 12.03 16.76
C LYS A 29 7.38 11.15 16.85
N ILE A 30 6.71 10.87 15.72
CA ILE A 30 5.59 9.92 15.65
C ILE A 30 6.11 8.54 16.06
N LEU A 31 7.17 8.07 15.40
CA LEU A 31 7.78 6.76 15.68
C LEU A 31 8.31 6.63 17.11
N LYS A 32 8.81 7.71 17.70
CA LYS A 32 9.24 7.76 19.11
C LYS A 32 8.07 7.68 20.10
N GLY A 33 6.86 8.06 19.69
CA GLY A 33 5.74 8.21 20.62
C GLY A 33 5.82 9.52 21.41
N SER A 34 6.23 10.62 20.74
CA SER A 34 6.39 11.92 21.39
C SER A 34 5.05 12.48 21.88
N LYS A 35 5.02 12.99 23.11
CA LYS A 35 3.84 13.62 23.74
C LYS A 35 3.76 15.13 23.46
N GLU A 36 4.45 15.61 22.43
CA GLU A 36 4.41 17.02 22.06
C GLU A 36 2.99 17.47 21.73
N LYS A 37 2.56 18.58 22.34
CA LYS A 37 1.18 19.07 22.24
C LYS A 37 0.69 19.18 20.79
N LYS A 38 1.52 19.76 19.90
CA LYS A 38 1.16 19.94 18.49
C LYS A 38 0.97 18.60 17.75
N LEU A 39 1.73 17.57 18.11
CA LEU A 39 1.58 16.23 17.52
C LEU A 39 0.23 15.62 17.92
N LEU A 40 -0.12 15.74 19.20
CA LEU A 40 -1.40 15.26 19.74
C LEU A 40 -2.60 16.06 19.22
N GLU A 41 -2.46 17.38 19.07
CA GLU A 41 -3.48 18.25 18.47
C GLU A 41 -3.79 17.86 17.02
N LEU A 42 -2.79 17.33 16.29
CA LEU A 42 -2.97 16.77 14.95
C LEU A 42 -3.47 15.32 14.95
N GLY A 43 -3.64 14.68 16.11
CA GLY A 43 -4.13 13.31 16.25
C GLY A 43 -3.15 12.24 15.75
N LEU A 44 -1.86 12.57 15.59
CA LEU A 44 -0.83 11.67 15.07
C LEU A 44 -0.47 10.53 16.04
N ASP A 45 -0.95 10.60 17.28
CA ASP A 45 -0.89 9.52 18.27
C ASP A 45 -1.83 8.35 17.95
N ARG A 46 -2.78 8.54 17.02
CA ARG A 46 -3.68 7.48 16.53
C ARG A 46 -3.04 6.62 15.43
N ASN A 47 -1.87 7.01 14.93
CA ASN A 47 -1.15 6.24 13.92
C ASN A 47 -0.79 4.84 14.49
N PRO A 48 -0.99 3.74 13.75
CA PRO A 48 -0.66 2.40 14.23
C PRO A 48 0.82 2.21 14.60
N SER A 49 1.72 2.96 13.98
CA SER A 49 3.16 2.95 14.23
C SER A 49 3.62 3.97 15.28
N TYR A 50 2.69 4.68 15.94
CA TYR A 50 3.04 5.63 16.99
C TYR A 50 3.75 4.93 18.15
N GLY A 51 4.96 5.40 18.48
CA GLY A 51 5.77 4.79 19.54
C GLY A 51 6.35 3.42 19.21
N PHE A 52 6.43 3.04 17.93
CA PHE A 52 7.11 1.82 17.47
C PHE A 52 8.56 1.75 17.95
N TYR A 53 9.27 2.88 17.94
CA TYR A 53 10.65 3.03 18.45
C TYR A 53 10.69 3.75 19.80
N ARG A 54 9.74 3.47 20.70
CA ARG A 54 9.68 4.11 22.03
C ARG A 54 10.98 4.01 22.83
N ASP A 55 11.77 2.96 22.63
CA ASP A 55 13.00 2.70 23.38
C ASP A 55 14.26 3.28 22.71
N LEU A 56 14.16 3.75 21.45
CA LEU A 56 15.30 4.32 20.73
C LEU A 56 15.42 5.83 20.95
N THR A 57 16.62 6.38 20.85
CA THR A 57 16.82 7.83 20.81
C THR A 57 16.28 8.43 19.50
N LEU A 58 15.99 9.74 19.49
CA LEU A 58 15.56 10.40 18.25
C LEU A 58 16.63 10.32 17.15
N GLU A 59 17.91 10.37 17.52
CA GLU A 59 19.04 10.22 16.58
C GLU A 59 19.03 8.86 15.88
N GLN A 60 18.91 7.76 16.64
CA GLN A 60 18.80 6.41 16.09
C GLN A 60 17.56 6.25 15.19
N ILE A 61 16.46 6.92 15.51
CA ILE A 61 15.26 6.90 14.66
C ILE A 61 15.49 7.69 13.37
N MET A 62 16.15 8.85 13.43
CA MET A 62 16.51 9.62 12.24
C MET A 62 17.43 8.83 11.32
N GLU A 63 18.40 8.09 11.84
CA GLU A 63 19.25 7.20 11.03
C GLU A 63 18.45 6.15 10.25
N LYS A 64 17.39 5.61 10.87
CA LYS A 64 16.47 4.66 10.21
C LYS A 64 15.62 5.33 9.14
N VAL A 65 15.10 6.53 9.41
CA VAL A 65 14.38 7.33 8.40
C VAL A 65 15.30 7.66 7.23
N ASP A 66 16.56 8.00 7.50
CA ASP A 66 17.55 8.28 6.48
C ASP A 66 17.87 7.04 5.67
N ASN A 67 17.90 5.84 6.27
CA ASN A 67 18.04 4.60 5.53
C ASN A 67 16.94 4.44 4.47
N LEU A 68 15.68 4.79 4.76
CA LEU A 68 14.59 4.75 3.77
C LEU A 68 14.78 5.78 2.64
N ILE A 69 15.41 6.92 2.92
CA ILE A 69 15.80 7.87 1.88
C ILE A 69 16.88 7.25 0.97
N HIS A 70 17.94 6.70 1.57
CA HIS A 70 19.05 6.10 0.84
C HIS A 70 18.65 4.84 0.07
N THR A 71 17.57 4.16 0.48
CA THR A 71 17.08 2.93 -0.15
C THR A 71 15.85 3.16 -1.04
N ASP A 72 15.57 4.42 -1.36
CA ASP A 72 14.58 4.84 -2.36
C ASP A 72 13.14 4.47 -1.99
N PHE A 73 12.75 4.58 -0.72
CA PHE A 73 11.35 4.41 -0.31
C PHE A 73 10.65 5.73 0.02
N ILE A 74 11.40 6.71 0.54
CA ILE A 74 10.93 8.08 0.73
C ILE A 74 11.98 9.03 0.19
N GLU A 75 11.59 10.23 -0.16
CA GLU A 75 12.53 11.30 -0.51
C GLU A 75 12.12 12.60 0.19
N THR A 76 12.95 13.64 0.04
CA THR A 76 12.65 14.96 0.59
C THR A 76 12.39 15.93 -0.55
N GLU A 77 11.21 16.52 -0.56
CA GLU A 77 10.84 17.60 -1.47
C GLU A 77 10.69 18.93 -0.72
N LEU A 78 10.93 20.04 -1.43
CA LEU A 78 10.73 21.38 -0.86
C LEU A 78 9.34 21.91 -1.22
N SER A 79 8.52 22.19 -0.21
CA SER A 79 7.37 23.08 -0.35
C SER A 79 7.77 24.47 0.12
N GLY A 80 8.10 25.34 -0.84
CA GLY A 80 8.73 26.63 -0.57
C GLY A 80 10.10 26.47 0.08
N ARG A 81 10.18 26.65 1.41
CA ARG A 81 11.42 26.49 2.20
C ARG A 81 11.38 25.31 3.16
N LEU A 82 10.26 24.58 3.23
CA LEU A 82 10.08 23.50 4.18
C LEU A 82 10.36 22.16 3.50
N PRO A 83 11.34 21.38 4.00
CA PRO A 83 11.55 20.01 3.53
C PRO A 83 10.44 19.10 4.06
N MET A 84 9.73 18.45 3.14
CA MET A 84 8.67 17.49 3.43
C MET A 84 9.10 16.13 2.93
N ILE A 85 8.74 15.09 3.66
CA ILE A 85 8.93 13.73 3.16
C ILE A 85 7.83 13.39 2.16
N VAL A 86 8.19 12.75 1.06
CA VAL A 86 7.24 12.18 0.09
C VAL A 86 7.61 10.73 -0.21
N PHE A 87 6.65 9.93 -0.66
CA PHE A 87 6.92 8.57 -1.08
C PHE A 87 7.50 8.57 -2.48
N THR A 88 8.58 7.82 -2.67
CA THR A 88 9.05 7.45 -4.01
C THR A 88 8.04 6.49 -4.65
N PRO A 89 8.12 6.18 -5.96
CA PRO A 89 7.29 5.14 -6.58
C PRO A 89 7.36 3.81 -5.82
N ARG A 90 8.55 3.44 -5.34
CA ARG A 90 8.78 2.21 -4.58
C ARG A 90 8.11 2.25 -3.19
N GLY A 91 8.21 3.38 -2.49
CA GLY A 91 7.50 3.61 -1.23
C GLY A 91 5.99 3.53 -1.39
N TRP A 92 5.45 4.19 -2.42
CA TRP A 92 4.03 4.14 -2.74
C TRP A 92 3.55 2.72 -3.08
N ALA A 93 4.36 1.89 -3.74
CA ALA A 93 3.98 0.50 -4.01
C ALA A 93 3.80 -0.31 -2.72
N VAL A 94 4.75 -0.20 -1.77
CA VAL A 94 4.67 -0.89 -0.48
C VAL A 94 3.51 -0.36 0.36
N GLU A 95 3.41 0.97 0.53
CA GLU A 95 2.38 1.57 1.39
C GLU A 95 0.97 1.31 0.86
N ARG A 96 0.74 1.43 -0.46
CA ARG A 96 -0.59 1.14 -1.04
C ARG A 96 -0.99 -0.31 -0.82
N GLU A 97 -0.07 -1.25 -0.99
CA GLU A 97 -0.33 -2.66 -0.78
C GLU A 97 -0.67 -2.95 0.68
N ARG A 98 0.14 -2.45 1.61
CA ARG A 98 -0.08 -2.61 3.06
C ARG A 98 -1.37 -1.98 3.52
N ARG A 99 -1.66 -0.75 3.11
CA ARG A 99 -2.87 -0.05 3.54
C ARG A 99 -4.13 -0.71 2.99
N ALA A 100 -4.08 -1.20 1.75
CA ALA A 100 -5.17 -1.99 1.17
C ALA A 100 -5.40 -3.32 1.92
N GLU A 101 -4.33 -3.96 2.40
CA GLU A 101 -4.40 -5.15 3.24
C GLU A 101 -5.00 -4.85 4.62
N GLU A 102 -4.63 -3.73 5.25
CA GLU A 102 -5.23 -3.27 6.51
C GLU A 102 -6.75 -3.07 6.39
N PHE A 103 -7.21 -2.45 5.30
CA PHE A 103 -8.64 -2.28 5.04
C PHE A 103 -9.37 -3.62 4.87
N LEU A 104 -8.73 -4.59 4.20
CA LEU A 104 -9.33 -5.91 4.02
C LEU A 104 -9.49 -6.62 5.36
N ARG A 105 -8.46 -6.60 6.20
CA ARG A 105 -8.51 -7.20 7.55
C ARG A 105 -9.52 -6.52 8.46
N GLU A 106 -9.65 -5.20 8.35
CA GLU A 106 -10.69 -4.45 9.07
C GLU A 106 -12.09 -4.90 8.62
N TRP A 107 -12.32 -5.05 7.32
CA TRP A 107 -13.59 -5.54 6.78
C TRP A 107 -13.87 -6.98 7.21
N ASP A 108 -12.87 -7.87 7.17
CA ASP A 108 -12.98 -9.24 7.67
C ASP A 108 -13.39 -9.25 9.14
N HIS A 109 -12.69 -8.48 9.97
CA HIS A 109 -13.01 -8.36 11.39
C HIS A 109 -14.45 -7.87 11.61
N TRP A 110 -14.90 -6.85 10.88
CA TRP A 110 -16.27 -6.36 11.02
C TRP A 110 -17.30 -7.40 10.59
N LEU A 111 -17.07 -8.10 9.47
CA LEU A 111 -17.99 -9.13 8.97
C LEU A 111 -18.09 -10.32 9.93
N GLU A 112 -16.96 -10.79 10.46
CA GLU A 112 -16.90 -11.89 11.43
C GLU A 112 -17.63 -11.54 12.74
N ASN A 113 -17.63 -10.27 13.12
CA ASN A 113 -18.28 -9.79 14.34
C ASN A 113 -19.68 -9.19 14.10
N GLY A 114 -20.23 -9.32 12.88
CA GLY A 114 -21.56 -8.79 12.54
C GLY A 114 -21.67 -7.26 12.64
N ILE A 115 -20.54 -6.55 12.61
CA ILE A 115 -20.48 -5.10 12.69
C ILE A 115 -20.97 -4.53 11.34
N THR A 116 -21.84 -3.54 11.37
CA THR A 116 -22.19 -2.76 10.17
C THR A 116 -21.75 -1.32 10.42
N PRO A 117 -20.69 -0.84 9.75
CA PRO A 117 -20.22 0.52 9.96
C PRO A 117 -21.30 1.52 9.56
N LEU A 118 -21.40 2.65 10.27
CA LEU A 118 -22.38 3.69 9.96
C LEU A 118 -22.11 4.37 8.61
N SER A 119 -20.83 4.48 8.23
CA SER A 119 -20.38 5.05 6.98
C SER A 119 -19.02 4.47 6.55
N MET A 120 -18.75 4.54 5.25
CA MET A 120 -17.47 4.18 4.63
C MET A 120 -16.59 5.41 4.32
N GLU A 121 -16.87 6.57 4.94
CA GLU A 121 -16.24 7.86 4.61
C GLU A 121 -14.70 7.83 4.75
N TYR A 122 -14.17 6.97 5.61
CA TYR A 122 -12.72 6.83 5.82
C TYR A 122 -11.95 6.32 4.58
N LEU A 123 -12.65 5.72 3.60
CA LEU A 123 -12.11 5.28 2.31
C LEU A 123 -12.14 6.39 1.25
N LYS A 124 -12.98 7.41 1.44
CA LYS A 124 -13.14 8.50 0.48
C LYS A 124 -11.91 9.40 0.48
N GLU A 125 -11.59 9.97 -0.69
CA GLU A 125 -10.45 10.89 -0.89
C GLU A 125 -9.05 10.31 -0.62
N ARG A 126 -8.97 9.02 -0.31
CA ARG A 126 -7.70 8.28 -0.23
C ARG A 126 -7.02 8.20 -1.59
N ASN A 127 -5.72 7.88 -1.57
CA ASN A 127 -4.95 7.64 -2.79
C ASN A 127 -5.69 6.68 -3.73
N ARG A 128 -5.94 7.12 -4.96
CA ARG A 128 -6.75 6.35 -5.91
C ARG A 128 -6.15 4.98 -6.23
N GLY A 129 -4.83 4.87 -6.32
CA GLY A 129 -4.16 3.59 -6.55
C GLY A 129 -4.36 2.62 -5.40
N MET A 130 -4.32 3.11 -4.16
CA MET A 130 -4.63 2.32 -2.95
C MET A 130 -6.07 1.79 -2.98
N ILE A 131 -7.03 2.66 -3.28
CA ILE A 131 -8.45 2.31 -3.33
C ILE A 131 -8.77 1.28 -4.41
N LEU A 132 -8.17 1.43 -5.59
CA LEU A 132 -8.36 0.46 -6.68
C LEU A 132 -7.64 -0.87 -6.38
N LEU A 133 -6.48 -0.85 -5.74
CA LEU A 133 -5.80 -2.06 -5.27
C LEU A 133 -6.60 -2.77 -4.18
N PHE A 134 -7.25 -2.03 -3.28
CA PHE A 134 -8.16 -2.61 -2.29
C PHE A 134 -9.34 -3.33 -2.96
N LEU A 135 -9.97 -2.70 -3.95
CA LEU A 135 -11.00 -3.35 -4.77
C LEU A 135 -10.48 -4.59 -5.50
N TYR A 136 -9.25 -4.57 -5.98
CA TYR A 136 -8.62 -5.74 -6.60
C TYR A 136 -8.42 -6.88 -5.60
N LYS A 137 -7.96 -6.60 -4.37
CA LYS A 137 -7.81 -7.60 -3.31
C LYS A 137 -9.16 -8.23 -2.94
N ILE A 138 -10.21 -7.41 -2.77
CA ILE A 138 -11.57 -7.90 -2.56
C ILE A 138 -12.01 -8.78 -3.72
N LEU A 139 -11.82 -8.33 -4.96
CA LEU A 139 -12.17 -9.11 -6.14
C LEU A 139 -11.43 -10.45 -6.14
N ARG A 140 -10.10 -10.46 -5.94
CA ARG A 140 -9.26 -11.66 -5.93
C ARG A 140 -9.71 -12.71 -4.92
N SER A 141 -10.27 -12.29 -3.78
CA SER A 141 -10.84 -13.21 -2.78
C SER A 141 -11.99 -14.06 -3.34
N GLY A 142 -12.73 -13.53 -4.34
CA GLY A 142 -13.94 -14.16 -4.86
C GLY A 142 -15.12 -14.20 -3.88
N ASP A 143 -14.98 -13.61 -2.69
CA ASP A 143 -15.96 -13.78 -1.62
C ASP A 143 -17.08 -12.73 -1.71
N LYS A 144 -18.32 -13.22 -1.74
CA LYS A 144 -19.53 -12.40 -1.81
C LYS A 144 -19.84 -11.70 -0.48
N LYS A 145 -19.20 -12.08 0.63
CA LYS A 145 -19.42 -11.47 1.96
C LYS A 145 -19.15 -9.96 2.00
N TYR A 146 -18.30 -9.45 1.11
CA TYR A 146 -17.97 -8.02 1.04
C TYR A 146 -19.01 -7.16 0.32
N ILE A 147 -19.96 -7.77 -0.41
CA ILE A 147 -20.94 -7.04 -1.23
C ILE A 147 -21.77 -6.00 -0.42
N PRO A 148 -22.24 -6.28 0.81
CA PRO A 148 -22.96 -5.29 1.62
C PRO A 148 -22.13 -4.01 1.87
N TYR A 149 -20.85 -4.15 2.20
CA TYR A 149 -19.94 -3.04 2.44
C TYR A 149 -19.61 -2.28 1.16
N LEU A 150 -19.35 -3.00 0.06
CA LEU A 150 -19.18 -2.39 -1.26
C LEU A 150 -20.40 -1.53 -1.66
N LYS A 151 -21.63 -2.02 -1.43
CA LYS A 151 -22.87 -1.27 -1.70
C LYS A 151 -23.02 -0.03 -0.82
N GLN A 152 -22.49 -0.04 0.40
CA GLN A 152 -22.50 1.14 1.26
C GLN A 152 -21.48 2.17 0.78
N TRP A 153 -20.28 1.73 0.44
CA TRP A 153 -19.19 2.57 -0.06
C TRP A 153 -19.52 3.21 -1.42
N GLU A 154 -20.14 2.47 -2.32
CA GLU A 154 -20.54 2.94 -3.66
C GLU A 154 -21.43 4.19 -3.63
N LYS A 155 -22.17 4.43 -2.54
CA LYS A 155 -23.08 5.58 -2.43
C LYS A 155 -22.38 6.90 -2.18
N ILE A 156 -21.15 6.88 -1.65
CA ILE A 156 -20.48 8.07 -1.12
C ILE A 156 -19.21 8.48 -1.88
N ASP A 157 -18.65 7.58 -2.70
CA ASP A 157 -17.40 7.84 -3.43
C ASP A 157 -17.62 8.62 -4.74
N PHE A 158 -16.55 9.00 -5.42
CA PHE A 158 -16.59 9.66 -6.71
C PHE A 158 -17.02 8.71 -7.84
N LYS A 159 -17.73 9.23 -8.84
CA LYS A 159 -18.35 8.46 -9.95
C LYS A 159 -17.44 7.39 -10.57
N LYS A 160 -16.14 7.65 -10.69
CA LYS A 160 -15.16 6.68 -11.24
C LYS A 160 -14.97 5.47 -10.32
N VAL A 161 -14.84 5.69 -9.01
CA VAL A 161 -14.72 4.62 -8.01
C VAL A 161 -16.05 3.87 -7.88
N GLN A 162 -17.18 4.58 -7.85
CA GLN A 162 -18.51 3.96 -7.86
C GLN A 162 -18.69 2.96 -9.02
N ALA A 163 -18.25 3.35 -10.23
CA ALA A 163 -18.33 2.49 -11.40
C ALA A 163 -17.48 1.21 -11.25
N GLU A 164 -16.27 1.34 -10.69
CA GLU A 164 -15.42 0.17 -10.42
C GLU A 164 -15.98 -0.71 -9.29
N ILE A 165 -16.56 -0.14 -8.24
CA ILE A 165 -17.25 -0.90 -7.20
C ILE A 165 -18.41 -1.71 -7.81
N ARG A 166 -19.25 -1.10 -8.64
CA ARG A 166 -20.36 -1.81 -9.31
C ARG A 166 -19.87 -2.96 -10.18
N ARG A 167 -18.76 -2.77 -10.90
CA ARG A 167 -18.13 -3.84 -11.70
C ARG A 167 -17.64 -4.98 -10.81
N VAL A 168 -16.91 -4.68 -9.74
CA VAL A 168 -16.44 -5.69 -8.77
C VAL A 168 -17.61 -6.46 -8.16
N ILE A 169 -18.70 -5.78 -7.77
CA ILE A 169 -19.92 -6.46 -7.30
C ILE A 169 -20.48 -7.41 -8.38
N GLY A 170 -20.53 -6.96 -9.63
CA GLY A 170 -20.98 -7.78 -10.77
C GLY A 170 -20.10 -9.01 -10.99
N ASP A 171 -18.78 -8.85 -10.89
CA ASP A 171 -17.79 -9.92 -11.04
C ASP A 171 -17.90 -10.94 -9.90
N LEU A 172 -17.98 -10.47 -8.65
CA LEU A 172 -18.19 -11.33 -7.47
C LEU A 172 -19.49 -12.12 -7.55
N ASN A 173 -20.59 -11.52 -8.00
CA ASN A 173 -21.86 -12.23 -8.16
C ASN A 173 -21.77 -13.40 -9.15
N ARG A 174 -20.93 -13.26 -10.18
CA ARG A 174 -20.69 -14.29 -11.20
C ARG A 174 -19.65 -15.33 -10.80
N ARG A 175 -18.95 -15.17 -9.67
CA ARG A 175 -17.84 -16.06 -9.24
C ARG A 175 -18.18 -17.54 -9.29
N ASP A 176 -19.35 -17.93 -8.79
CA ASP A 176 -19.78 -19.34 -8.69
C ASP A 176 -20.15 -19.96 -10.05
N GLN A 177 -20.31 -19.13 -11.09
CA GLN A 177 -20.67 -19.55 -12.45
C GLN A 177 -19.44 -19.75 -13.34
N LEU A 178 -18.27 -19.30 -12.87
CA LEU A 178 -17.02 -19.31 -13.63
C LEU A 178 -16.14 -20.47 -13.18
N LYS A 179 -15.53 -21.17 -14.14
CA LYS A 179 -14.42 -22.08 -13.89
C LYS A 179 -13.22 -21.30 -13.39
N GLU A 180 -12.30 -21.99 -12.70
CA GLU A 180 -11.10 -21.34 -12.16
C GLU A 180 -10.26 -20.65 -13.24
N THR A 181 -10.11 -21.26 -14.42
CA THR A 181 -9.40 -20.64 -15.54
C THR A 181 -10.06 -19.35 -16.05
N GLU A 182 -11.39 -19.32 -16.08
CA GLU A 182 -12.15 -18.14 -16.51
C GLU A 182 -12.06 -17.03 -15.45
N TRP A 183 -12.04 -17.42 -14.18
CA TRP A 183 -11.83 -16.50 -13.06
C TRP A 183 -10.43 -15.87 -13.10
N GLN A 184 -9.37 -16.66 -13.30
CA GLN A 184 -8.01 -16.15 -13.42
C GLN A 184 -7.86 -15.20 -14.62
N GLN A 185 -8.48 -15.52 -15.75
CA GLN A 185 -8.51 -14.64 -16.92
C GLN A 185 -9.22 -13.31 -16.60
N LEU A 186 -10.35 -13.36 -15.91
CA LEU A 186 -11.05 -12.16 -15.43
C LEU A 186 -10.15 -11.33 -14.51
N LEU A 187 -9.48 -11.95 -13.54
CA LEU A 187 -8.56 -11.24 -12.63
C LEU A 187 -7.43 -10.55 -13.39
N LEU A 188 -6.86 -11.19 -14.42
CA LEU A 188 -5.83 -10.60 -15.27
C LEU A 188 -6.37 -9.42 -16.10
N GLU A 189 -7.60 -9.50 -16.57
CA GLU A 189 -8.23 -8.38 -17.28
C GLU A 189 -8.53 -7.21 -16.33
N ARG A 190 -9.01 -7.50 -15.13
CA ARG A 190 -9.37 -6.49 -14.13
C ARG A 190 -8.13 -5.84 -13.51
N SER A 191 -7.01 -6.55 -13.38
CA SER A 191 -5.75 -5.97 -12.88
C SER A 191 -5.29 -4.76 -13.69
N LYS A 192 -5.48 -4.78 -15.02
CA LYS A 192 -5.17 -3.64 -15.91
C LYS A 192 -5.91 -2.35 -15.56
N SER A 193 -7.09 -2.48 -14.94
CA SER A 193 -7.93 -1.34 -14.52
C SER A 193 -7.82 -0.99 -13.04
N LEU A 194 -7.51 -1.98 -12.19
CA LEU A 194 -7.51 -1.84 -10.74
C LEU A 194 -6.11 -1.69 -10.14
N ILE A 195 -5.06 -2.08 -10.85
CA ILE A 195 -3.67 -1.82 -10.46
C ILE A 195 -3.20 -0.57 -11.21
N VAL A 196 -3.02 0.52 -10.45
CA VAL A 196 -2.54 1.80 -10.99
C VAL A 196 -1.03 1.85 -10.89
N HIS A 197 -0.38 1.93 -12.05
CA HIS A 197 1.06 2.13 -12.17
C HIS A 197 1.48 3.50 -11.64
N SER A 198 2.67 3.55 -11.08
CA SER A 198 3.32 4.82 -10.78
C SER A 198 3.67 5.51 -12.11
N GLN A 199 3.59 6.85 -12.15
CA GLN A 199 3.98 7.60 -13.36
C GLN A 199 5.46 7.43 -13.68
N GLN A 200 6.26 7.21 -12.64
CA GLN A 200 7.68 6.91 -12.74
C GLN A 200 7.87 5.41 -12.47
N PRO A 201 8.64 4.71 -13.31
CA PRO A 201 8.90 3.29 -13.11
C PRO A 201 9.72 3.05 -11.86
N ILE A 202 9.45 1.96 -11.16
CA ILE A 202 10.29 1.50 -10.05
C ILE A 202 11.49 0.79 -10.66
N LEU A 203 12.67 1.37 -10.49
CA LEU A 203 13.94 0.80 -10.96
C LEU A 203 14.58 -0.03 -9.85
N LEU A 204 14.88 -1.29 -10.17
CA LEU A 204 15.54 -2.23 -9.27
C LEU A 204 16.91 -2.62 -9.83
N ALA A 205 17.81 -3.06 -8.96
CA ALA A 205 19.10 -3.64 -9.36
C ALA A 205 19.03 -5.17 -9.21
N CYS A 206 19.43 -5.88 -10.27
CA CYS A 206 19.48 -7.34 -10.24
C CYS A 206 20.57 -7.81 -9.27
N GLN A 207 20.24 -8.73 -8.36
CA GLN A 207 21.21 -9.28 -7.40
C GLN A 207 22.29 -10.15 -8.06
N GLU A 208 22.02 -10.73 -9.23
CA GLU A 208 23.00 -11.57 -9.95
C GLU A 208 23.96 -10.77 -10.84
N CYS A 209 23.42 -9.95 -11.75
CA CYS A 209 24.25 -9.24 -12.73
C CYS A 209 24.51 -7.76 -12.38
N GLY A 210 23.90 -7.24 -11.31
CA GLY A 210 23.97 -5.83 -10.93
C GLY A 210 23.24 -4.87 -11.88
N GLY A 211 22.71 -5.37 -13.00
CA GLY A 211 22.06 -4.56 -14.02
C GLY A 211 20.71 -3.99 -13.57
N PRO A 212 20.37 -2.75 -13.95
CA PRO A 212 19.07 -2.17 -13.64
C PRO A 212 17.95 -2.84 -14.45
N PHE A 213 16.76 -2.94 -13.85
CA PHE A 213 15.56 -3.39 -14.53
C PHE A 213 14.32 -2.71 -13.94
N ILE A 214 13.22 -2.71 -14.71
CA ILE A 214 11.95 -2.14 -14.28
C ILE A 214 11.16 -3.21 -13.54
N PHE A 215 10.67 -2.89 -12.35
CA PHE A 215 9.71 -3.71 -11.62
C PHE A 215 8.39 -3.77 -12.38
N ASP A 216 7.89 -4.98 -12.62
CA ASP A 216 6.59 -5.17 -13.24
C ASP A 216 5.48 -5.11 -12.18
N GLU A 217 4.85 -3.93 -12.03
CA GLU A 217 3.73 -3.72 -11.12
C GLU A 217 2.49 -4.58 -11.46
N PHE A 218 2.42 -5.16 -12.67
CA PHE A 218 1.31 -6.04 -13.11
C PHE A 218 1.58 -7.53 -12.89
N ASP A 219 2.81 -7.91 -12.51
CA ASP A 219 3.12 -9.29 -12.17
C ASP A 219 2.36 -9.67 -10.90
N LEU A 220 1.23 -10.36 -11.05
CA LEU A 220 0.37 -10.72 -9.92
C LEU A 220 1.07 -11.59 -8.87
N ASN A 221 2.19 -12.23 -9.23
CA ASN A 221 3.01 -13.02 -8.31
C ASN A 221 3.76 -12.15 -7.29
N CYS A 222 3.91 -10.85 -7.55
CA CYS A 222 4.52 -9.93 -6.58
C CYS A 222 3.58 -9.60 -5.41
N TYR A 223 2.27 -9.81 -5.54
CA TYR A 223 1.29 -9.58 -4.48
C TYR A 223 1.00 -10.87 -3.71
N GLN A 224 1.82 -11.14 -2.70
CA GLN A 224 1.71 -12.32 -1.85
C GLN A 224 0.84 -12.04 -0.59
N PRO A 225 0.37 -13.08 0.12
CA PRO A 225 -0.33 -12.90 1.40
C PRO A 225 0.49 -12.11 2.44
N GLU A 226 1.83 -12.23 2.38
CA GLU A 226 2.75 -11.53 3.27
C GLU A 226 2.97 -10.07 2.89
N GLY A 227 2.55 -9.67 1.68
CA GLY A 227 2.64 -8.32 1.12
C GLY A 227 3.31 -8.27 -0.25
N LEU A 228 3.66 -7.05 -0.69
CA LEU A 228 4.39 -6.84 -1.94
C LEU A 228 5.83 -7.39 -1.88
N ARG A 229 6.20 -8.23 -2.84
CA ARG A 229 7.57 -8.72 -3.05
C ARG A 229 8.17 -8.13 -4.31
N PHE A 230 9.29 -7.41 -4.16
CA PHE A 230 10.07 -6.96 -5.31
C PHE A 230 10.85 -8.13 -5.91
N GLN A 231 10.93 -8.21 -7.24
CA GLN A 231 11.80 -9.19 -7.86
C GLN A 231 13.26 -8.89 -7.51
N GLU A 232 14.05 -9.92 -7.23
CA GLU A 232 15.48 -9.78 -6.91
C GLU A 232 16.36 -9.95 -8.14
N ILE A 233 15.83 -10.67 -9.15
CA ILE A 233 16.55 -11.07 -10.35
C ILE A 233 15.82 -10.48 -11.56
N CYS A 234 16.57 -9.88 -12.48
CA CYS A 234 15.99 -9.31 -13.70
C CYS A 234 15.51 -10.42 -14.65
N PRO A 235 14.55 -10.14 -15.55
CA PRO A 235 14.03 -11.13 -16.50
C PRO A 235 15.15 -11.83 -17.30
N ARG A 236 16.18 -11.09 -17.72
CA ARG A 236 17.31 -11.65 -18.50
C ARG A 236 18.14 -12.68 -17.73
N CYS A 237 18.23 -12.55 -16.40
CA CYS A 237 18.93 -13.52 -15.56
C CYS A 237 18.03 -14.71 -15.28
N LYS A 238 16.75 -14.45 -14.94
CA LYS A 238 15.75 -15.51 -14.70
C LYS A 238 15.64 -16.51 -15.85
N TYR A 239 15.61 -16.04 -17.11
CA TYR A 239 15.48 -16.91 -18.28
C TYR A 239 16.80 -17.57 -18.73
N ARG A 240 17.95 -17.21 -18.14
CA ARG A 240 19.23 -17.89 -18.45
C ARG A 240 19.36 -19.25 -17.77
N ASP A 241 18.65 -19.46 -16.67
CA ASP A 241 18.59 -20.74 -15.95
C ASP A 241 17.50 -21.69 -16.49
N GLU A 242 16.66 -21.21 -17.43
CA GLU A 242 15.56 -21.98 -18.04
C GLU A 242 15.92 -22.52 -19.45
N GLU A 243 17.13 -22.29 -19.95
CA GLU A 243 17.64 -22.94 -21.17
C GLU A 243 18.19 -24.34 -20.81
N PRO A 244 17.68 -25.44 -21.42
CA PRO A 244 18.09 -26.81 -21.13
C PRO A 244 19.50 -27.17 -21.61
#